data_AF-A0A135SQW3-F1
#
_entry.id   AF-A0A135SQW3-F1
#
_cell.length_a   1.000
_cell.length_b   1.000
_cell.length_c   1.000
_cell.angle_alpha   90.00
_cell.angle_beta   90.00
_cell.angle_gamma   90.00
#
_symmetry.space_group_name_H-M   'P 1'
#
loop_
_entity.id
_entity.type
_entity.pdbx_description
1 polymer ?
#
loop_
_entity_poly.entity_id
_entity_poly.type
_entity_poly.pdbx_seq_one_letter_code
_entity_poly.pdbx_strand_id
1 'polypeptide(L)'
;MEARTAIRQNWCLFGEIVRIELITRLVLVCRDKRDFAFLVAFYPDENAQVDHRPFKVGHTVAVLDTTTKRFLDGREGVRVEKLETCRAFPMRLADLYQMNTALVKYTGEIDEQNDTRPCQACGKEAQERKKCGGCGYYYYCDTACQKMAWEGKNHKKECKVLKNPNMRMLLNLKAATQALRFTD
;
A
#
# COMPACT_ATOMS: atom_id res chain seq x y z
N MET A 1 -34.72 -5.81 19.05
CA MET A 1 -33.62 -4.93 19.52
C MET A 1 -32.45 -5.18 18.57
N GLU A 2 -32.37 -4.43 17.47
CA GLU A 2 -31.31 -4.60 16.48
C GLU A 2 -30.00 -4.08 17.06
N ALA A 3 -28.97 -4.94 17.10
CA ALA A 3 -27.65 -4.53 17.53
C ALA A 3 -27.12 -3.48 16.54
N ARG A 4 -26.92 -2.24 17.01
CA ARG A 4 -26.19 -1.22 16.26
C ARG A 4 -24.75 -1.71 16.08
N THR A 5 -24.43 -2.23 14.91
CA THR A 5 -23.06 -2.59 14.54
C THR A 5 -22.20 -1.32 14.62
N ALA A 6 -21.33 -1.25 15.63
CA ALA A 6 -20.42 -0.12 15.80
C ALA A 6 -19.47 -0.03 14.60
N ILE A 7 -19.40 1.14 13.98
CA ILE A 7 -18.46 1.41 12.88
C ILE A 7 -17.04 1.34 13.47
N ARG A 8 -16.23 0.41 12.98
CA ARG A 8 -14.83 0.29 13.40
C ARG A 8 -13.97 1.19 12.53
N GLN A 9 -13.17 2.05 13.16
CA GLN A 9 -12.11 2.77 12.46
C GLN A 9 -10.96 1.79 12.21
N ASN A 10 -10.72 1.47 10.94
CA ASN A 10 -9.61 0.61 10.56
C ASN A 10 -8.38 1.47 10.26
N TRP A 11 -7.21 1.01 10.70
CA TRP A 11 -5.95 1.72 10.51
C TRP A 11 -4.92 0.81 9.86
N CYS A 12 -4.06 1.39 9.03
CA CYS A 12 -2.95 0.70 8.42
C CYS A 12 -1.65 1.44 8.73
N LEU A 13 -0.69 0.74 9.34
CA LEU A 13 0.66 1.21 9.57
C LEU A 13 1.53 0.88 8.36
N PHE A 14 2.20 1.89 7.80
CA PHE A 14 3.23 1.69 6.78
C PHE A 14 4.63 1.89 7.36
N GLY A 15 5.60 1.09 6.90
CA GLY A 15 7.01 1.26 7.20
C GLY A 15 7.92 0.75 6.08
N GLU A 16 9.07 1.38 5.86
CA GLU A 16 10.10 0.85 4.96
C GLU A 16 10.95 -0.17 5.71
N ILE A 17 11.08 -1.38 5.16
CA ILE A 17 11.95 -2.42 5.72
C ILE A 17 13.41 -2.02 5.48
N VAL A 18 14.15 -1.79 6.55
CA VAL A 18 15.59 -1.42 6.47
C VAL A 18 16.51 -2.57 6.87
N ARG A 19 16.01 -3.54 7.64
CA ARG A 19 16.74 -4.75 8.03
C ARG A 19 15.77 -5.89 8.31
N ILE A 20 16.23 -7.12 8.10
CA ILE A 20 15.48 -8.35 8.37
C ILE A 20 16.29 -9.20 9.35
N GLU A 21 15.65 -9.65 10.42
CA GLU A 21 16.22 -10.51 11.46
C GLU A 21 15.43 -11.83 11.46
N LEU A 22 16.13 -12.97 11.36
CA LEU A 22 15.54 -14.32 11.15
C LEU A 22 15.95 -15.36 12.20
N ILE A 23 16.52 -14.95 13.33
CA ILE A 23 17.17 -15.88 14.27
C ILE A 23 16.14 -16.81 14.94
N THR A 24 15.13 -16.25 15.61
CA THR A 24 14.09 -17.04 16.30
C THR A 24 12.72 -16.95 15.62
N ARG A 25 12.49 -15.89 14.85
CA ARG A 25 11.27 -15.59 14.11
C ARG A 25 11.59 -14.54 13.06
N LEU A 26 10.68 -14.32 12.11
CA LEU A 26 10.78 -13.18 11.22
C LEU A 26 10.50 -11.88 12.01
N VAL A 27 11.50 -11.00 12.04
CA VAL A 27 11.37 -9.63 12.53
C VAL A 27 11.88 -8.69 11.45
N LEU A 28 11.02 -7.73 11.08
CA LEU A 28 11.39 -6.63 10.19
C LEU A 28 11.72 -5.43 11.05
N VAL A 29 12.89 -4.84 10.83
CA VAL A 29 13.21 -3.52 11.35
C VAL A 29 12.77 -2.52 10.29
N CYS A 30 11.86 -1.63 10.67
CA CYS A 30 11.22 -0.69 9.78
C CYS A 30 11.48 0.75 10.20
N ARG A 31 11.34 1.69 9.25
CA ARG A 31 11.27 3.13 9.53
C ARG A 31 9.96 3.73 9.02
N ASP A 32 9.40 4.66 9.79
CA ASP A 32 8.26 5.48 9.37
C ASP A 32 8.73 6.72 8.55
N LYS A 33 7.78 7.57 8.16
CA LYS A 33 8.08 8.81 7.41
C LYS A 33 8.91 9.85 8.17
N ARG A 34 9.11 9.70 9.48
CA ARG A 34 9.89 10.57 10.36
C ARG A 34 11.22 9.92 10.75
N ASP A 35 11.62 8.86 10.05
CA ASP A 35 12.79 8.03 10.37
C ASP A 35 12.74 7.34 11.75
N PHE A 36 11.57 7.28 12.39
CA PHE A 36 11.42 6.55 13.63
C PHE A 36 11.53 5.05 13.36
N ALA A 37 12.48 4.40 14.04
CA ALA A 37 12.70 2.96 13.90
C ALA A 37 11.75 2.16 14.80
N PHE A 38 11.11 1.14 14.24
CA PHE A 38 10.22 0.25 14.99
C PHE A 38 10.31 -1.18 14.44
N LEU A 39 9.86 -2.16 15.23
CA LEU A 39 9.84 -3.55 14.82
C LEU A 39 8.47 -3.97 14.29
N VAL A 40 8.45 -4.84 13.28
CA VAL A 40 7.30 -5.67 12.91
C VAL A 40 7.70 -7.11 13.12
N ALA A 41 7.22 -7.73 14.20
CA ALA A 41 7.61 -9.09 14.58
C ALA A 41 6.46 -10.07 14.37
N PHE A 42 6.75 -11.20 13.71
CA PHE A 42 5.76 -12.22 13.40
C PHE A 42 5.64 -13.23 14.55
N TYR A 43 4.42 -13.38 15.06
CA TYR A 43 4.02 -14.28 16.13
C TYR A 43 2.77 -15.06 15.69
N PRO A 44 2.79 -15.77 14.55
CA PRO A 44 1.63 -16.53 14.13
C PRO A 44 1.43 -17.74 15.05
N ASP A 45 0.24 -18.35 15.00
CA ASP A 45 -0.05 -19.59 15.72
C ASP A 45 0.96 -20.70 15.37
N GLU A 46 1.18 -21.66 16.26
CA GLU A 46 2.29 -22.64 16.21
C GLU A 46 2.40 -23.43 14.90
N ASN A 47 1.29 -23.58 14.15
CA ASN A 47 1.24 -24.33 12.89
C ASN A 47 1.45 -23.46 11.64
N ALA A 48 1.53 -22.14 11.78
CA ALA A 48 1.62 -21.22 10.64
C ALA A 48 3.07 -20.87 10.32
N GLN A 49 3.50 -21.22 9.10
CA GLN A 49 4.82 -20.83 8.59
C GLN A 49 4.74 -19.46 7.89
N VAL A 50 5.69 -18.58 8.23
CA VAL A 50 5.80 -17.27 7.59
C VAL A 50 6.68 -17.36 6.36
N ASP A 51 6.11 -17.10 5.19
CA ASP A 51 6.88 -16.90 3.97
C ASP A 51 7.59 -15.54 4.01
N HIS A 52 8.91 -15.55 4.20
CA HIS A 52 9.71 -14.34 4.28
C HIS A 52 10.08 -13.75 2.90
N ARG A 53 9.91 -14.48 1.78
CA ARG A 53 10.39 -14.08 0.44
C ARG A 53 9.82 -12.74 -0.06
N PRO A 54 8.56 -12.37 0.22
CA PRO A 54 8.01 -11.06 -0.17
C PRO A 54 8.62 -9.88 0.62
N PHE A 55 9.19 -10.12 1.79
CA PHE A 55 9.74 -9.10 2.66
C PHE A 55 11.22 -8.88 2.32
N LYS A 56 11.54 -7.70 1.78
CA LYS A 56 12.90 -7.35 1.37
C LYS A 56 13.24 -5.94 1.81
N VAL A 57 14.53 -5.68 2.06
CA VAL A 57 15.01 -4.33 2.34
C VAL A 57 14.60 -3.38 1.19
N GLY A 58 14.11 -2.19 1.55
CA GLY A 58 13.55 -1.20 0.63
C GLY A 58 12.12 -1.47 0.18
N HIS A 59 11.48 -2.56 0.63
CA HIS A 59 10.03 -2.75 0.45
C HIS A 59 9.27 -2.02 1.55
N THR A 60 8.04 -1.63 1.24
CA THR A 60 7.11 -1.06 2.21
C THR A 60 6.28 -2.18 2.82
N VAL A 61 6.32 -2.35 4.13
CA VAL A 61 5.38 -3.20 4.86
C VAL A 61 4.13 -2.40 5.24
N ALA A 62 2.98 -3.05 5.14
CA ALA A 62 1.69 -2.54 5.56
C ALA A 62 1.10 -3.50 6.61
N VAL A 63 0.68 -2.99 7.76
CA VAL A 63 0.14 -3.78 8.86
C VAL A 63 -1.22 -3.21 9.28
N LEU A 64 -2.26 -4.03 9.24
CA LEU A 64 -3.65 -3.67 9.55
C LEU A 64 -3.96 -3.84 11.04
N ASP A 65 -4.71 -2.89 11.61
CA ASP A 65 -5.38 -2.94 12.92
C ASP A 65 -4.50 -3.48 14.07
N THR A 66 -3.22 -3.11 14.07
CA THR A 66 -2.24 -3.60 15.03
C THR A 66 -2.16 -2.72 16.28
N THR A 67 -1.60 -3.27 17.36
CA THR A 67 -1.31 -2.54 18.60
C THR A 67 0.18 -2.59 18.91
N THR A 68 0.70 -1.48 19.41
CA THR A 68 2.09 -1.39 19.85
C THR A 68 2.35 -2.32 21.04
N LYS A 69 3.51 -2.97 21.05
CA LYS A 69 4.01 -3.82 22.13
C LYS A 69 5.46 -3.46 22.42
N ARG A 70 5.84 -3.60 23.70
CA ARG A 70 7.24 -3.65 24.12
C ARG A 70 7.71 -5.09 24.15
N PHE A 71 8.85 -5.36 23.53
CA PHE A 71 9.45 -6.69 23.48
C PHE A 71 10.38 -6.92 24.68
N LEU A 72 10.76 -8.18 24.91
CA LEU A 72 11.62 -8.58 26.05
C LEU A 72 13.01 -7.92 26.00
N ASP A 73 13.49 -7.59 24.80
CA ASP A 73 14.75 -6.88 24.57
C ASP A 73 14.64 -5.36 24.78
N GLY A 74 13.48 -4.87 25.24
CA GLY A 74 13.21 -3.46 25.49
C GLY A 74 12.84 -2.65 24.24
N ARG A 75 12.92 -3.22 23.03
CA ARG A 75 12.51 -2.53 21.80
C ARG A 75 10.98 -2.41 21.72
N GLU A 76 10.49 -1.41 20.99
CA GLU A 76 9.06 -1.22 20.70
C GLU A 76 8.74 -1.54 19.25
N GLY A 77 7.51 -1.99 19.02
CA GLY A 77 7.02 -2.26 17.68
C GLY A 77 5.64 -2.90 17.69
N VAL A 78 5.31 -3.60 16.62
CA VAL A 78 4.00 -4.22 16.40
C VAL A 78 4.16 -5.73 16.23
N ARG A 79 3.14 -6.47 16.70
CA ARG A 79 3.06 -7.92 16.51
C ARG A 79 2.12 -8.25 15.37
N VAL A 80 2.55 -9.15 14.51
CA VAL A 80 1.72 -9.77 13.46
C VAL A 80 1.37 -11.17 13.94
N GLU A 81 0.16 -11.32 14.49
CA GLU A 81 -0.37 -12.61 14.96
C GLU A 81 -1.15 -13.34 13.87
N LYS A 82 -1.74 -12.59 12.93
CA LYS A 82 -2.48 -13.11 11.79
C LYS A 82 -1.77 -12.72 10.50
N LEU A 83 -1.42 -13.69 9.66
CA LEU A 83 -0.63 -13.42 8.46
C LEU A 83 -1.38 -12.55 7.46
N GLU A 84 -2.71 -12.62 7.43
CA GLU A 84 -3.55 -11.81 6.59
C GLU A 84 -3.60 -10.32 7.00
N THR A 85 -3.01 -9.92 8.13
CA THR A 85 -2.96 -8.49 8.51
C THR A 85 -1.67 -7.79 8.08
N CYS A 86 -0.73 -8.50 7.44
CA CYS A 86 0.55 -7.94 7.03
C CYS A 86 0.89 -8.27 5.56
N ARG A 87 1.30 -7.25 4.78
CA ARG A 87 1.81 -7.45 3.42
C ARG A 87 2.96 -6.52 3.10
N ALA A 88 3.88 -6.97 2.24
CA ALA A 88 4.93 -6.13 1.69
C ALA A 88 4.60 -5.72 0.25
N PHE A 89 4.87 -4.46 -0.07
CA PHE A 89 4.77 -3.90 -1.42
C PHE A 89 6.18 -3.64 -1.96
N PRO A 90 6.47 -4.02 -3.22
CA PRO A 90 7.81 -3.93 -3.81
C PRO A 90 8.15 -2.51 -4.27
N MET A 91 8.09 -1.56 -3.34
CA MET A 91 8.45 -0.15 -3.52
C MET A 91 8.87 0.45 -2.18
N ARG A 92 9.67 1.51 -2.23
CA ARG A 92 10.07 2.27 -1.05
C ARG A 92 8.90 3.06 -0.47
N LEU A 93 8.96 3.40 0.80
CA LEU A 93 7.89 4.15 1.47
C LEU A 93 7.75 5.56 0.88
N ALA A 94 8.89 6.19 0.54
CA ALA A 94 8.89 7.48 -0.15
C ALA A 94 8.22 7.40 -1.54
N ASP A 95 8.49 6.34 -2.29
CA ASP A 95 7.85 6.11 -3.61
C ASP A 95 6.34 5.88 -3.45
N LEU A 96 5.90 5.22 -2.36
CA LEU A 96 4.48 5.02 -2.07
C LEU A 96 3.77 6.36 -1.84
N TYR A 97 4.39 7.29 -1.11
CA TYR A 97 3.84 8.63 -0.93
C TYR A 97 3.79 9.42 -2.23
N GLN A 98 4.85 9.36 -3.06
CA GLN A 98 4.84 9.99 -4.38
C GLN A 98 3.75 9.44 -5.29
N MET A 99 3.57 8.11 -5.29
CA MET A 99 2.48 7.45 -6.01
C MET A 99 1.11 7.93 -5.51
N ASN A 100 0.91 8.07 -4.20
CA ASN A 100 -0.33 8.59 -3.64
C ASN A 100 -0.59 10.05 -4.06
N THR A 101 0.43 10.91 -4.03
CA THR A 101 0.33 12.29 -4.52
C THR A 101 -0.04 12.33 -6.01
N ALA A 102 0.58 11.47 -6.83
CA ALA A 102 0.25 11.36 -8.25
C ALA A 102 -1.18 10.87 -8.48
N LEU A 103 -1.63 9.86 -7.73
CA LEU A 103 -3.01 9.40 -7.79
C LEU A 103 -3.99 10.52 -7.48
N VAL A 104 -3.84 11.22 -6.35
CA VAL A 104 -4.72 12.33 -5.98
C VAL A 104 -4.78 13.38 -7.09
N LYS A 105 -3.64 13.74 -7.68
CA LYS A 105 -3.59 14.70 -8.79
C LYS A 105 -4.35 14.20 -10.03
N TYR A 106 -4.13 12.95 -10.44
CA TYR A 106 -4.64 12.45 -11.73
C TYR A 106 -6.01 11.77 -11.64
N THR A 107 -6.51 11.49 -10.43
CA THR A 107 -7.82 10.85 -10.21
C THR A 107 -8.75 11.61 -9.27
N GLY A 108 -8.24 12.57 -8.49
CA GLY A 108 -9.04 13.38 -7.56
C GLY A 108 -9.65 14.63 -8.20
N GLU A 109 -9.07 15.11 -9.30
CA GLU A 109 -9.53 16.29 -10.05
C GLU A 109 -10.36 15.91 -11.29
N ILE A 110 -11.10 14.78 -11.23
CA ILE A 110 -12.01 14.44 -12.34
C ILE A 110 -13.17 15.43 -12.26
N ASP A 111 -13.24 16.34 -13.23
CA ASP A 111 -14.39 17.20 -13.45
C ASP A 111 -15.58 16.32 -13.81
N GLU A 112 -16.42 16.00 -12.82
CA GLU A 112 -17.61 15.15 -12.99
C GLU A 112 -18.65 15.77 -13.94
N GLN A 113 -18.64 17.10 -14.12
CA GLN A 113 -19.56 17.78 -15.03
C GLN A 113 -19.14 17.58 -16.49
N ASN A 114 -17.85 17.63 -16.78
CA ASN A 114 -17.32 17.51 -18.14
C ASN A 114 -16.68 16.14 -18.45
N ASP A 115 -16.61 15.22 -17.48
CA ASP A 115 -15.94 13.90 -17.55
C ASP A 115 -14.51 13.96 -18.12
N THR A 116 -13.82 15.08 -17.92
CA THR A 116 -12.45 15.27 -18.43
C THR A 116 -11.45 14.64 -17.48
N ARG A 117 -10.36 14.09 -18.05
CA ARG A 117 -9.30 13.45 -17.28
C ARG A 117 -7.93 13.95 -17.73
N PRO A 118 -7.04 14.34 -16.80
CA PRO A 118 -5.69 14.76 -17.13
C PRO A 118 -4.87 13.58 -17.64
N CYS A 119 -4.16 13.77 -18.75
CA CYS A 119 -3.18 12.79 -19.20
C CYS A 119 -2.00 12.71 -18.23
N GLN A 120 -1.68 11.52 -17.72
CA GLN A 120 -0.57 11.37 -16.76
C GLN A 120 0.81 11.73 -17.37
N ALA A 121 0.91 11.70 -18.70
CA ALA A 121 2.15 11.98 -19.42
C ALA A 121 2.36 13.48 -19.69
N CYS A 122 1.39 14.14 -20.32
CA CYS A 122 1.51 15.53 -20.78
C CYS A 122 0.63 16.53 -20.01
N GLY A 123 -0.23 16.06 -19.10
CA GLY A 123 -1.10 16.90 -18.27
C GLY A 123 -2.36 17.40 -18.96
N LYS A 124 -2.49 17.33 -20.29
CA LYS A 124 -3.67 17.82 -21.00
C LYS A 124 -4.95 17.09 -20.56
N GLU A 125 -5.98 17.83 -20.24
CA GLU A 125 -7.32 17.33 -19.96
C GLU A 125 -8.14 17.19 -21.24
N ALA A 126 -8.91 16.11 -21.32
CA ALA A 126 -9.94 15.93 -22.34
C ALA A 126 -10.89 14.81 -21.93
N GLN A 127 -12.02 14.72 -22.62
CA GLN A 127 -12.88 13.54 -22.65
C GLN A 127 -12.19 12.38 -23.40
N GLU A 128 -12.73 11.16 -23.28
CA GLU A 128 -12.35 9.97 -24.07
C GLU A 128 -10.86 9.57 -24.01
N ARG A 129 -10.22 9.67 -22.84
CA ARG A 129 -8.84 9.25 -22.66
C ARG A 129 -8.69 7.73 -22.60
N LYS A 130 -7.58 7.21 -23.13
CA LYS A 130 -7.21 5.80 -23.02
C LYS A 130 -6.76 5.47 -21.60
N LYS A 131 -7.52 4.61 -20.93
CA LYS A 131 -7.22 4.12 -19.59
C LYS A 131 -6.10 3.07 -19.63
N CYS A 132 -5.20 3.07 -18.65
CA CYS A 132 -4.24 1.99 -18.49
C CYS A 132 -4.98 0.67 -18.21
N GLY A 133 -4.83 -0.32 -19.10
CA GLY A 133 -5.44 -1.66 -18.91
C GLY A 133 -4.83 -2.47 -17.76
N GLY A 134 -3.64 -2.12 -17.27
CA GLY A 134 -2.97 -2.83 -16.18
C GLY A 134 -3.47 -2.42 -14.79
N CYS A 135 -3.28 -1.15 -14.42
CA CYS A 135 -3.65 -0.64 -13.10
C CYS A 135 -5.06 -0.05 -13.06
N GLY A 136 -5.55 0.50 -14.18
CA GLY A 136 -6.85 1.17 -14.24
C GLY A 136 -6.95 2.51 -13.51
N TYR A 137 -5.84 3.17 -13.15
CA TYR A 137 -5.87 4.48 -12.48
C TYR A 137 -5.48 5.65 -13.38
N TYR A 138 -4.54 5.46 -14.31
CA TYR A 138 -4.06 6.54 -15.16
C TYR A 138 -4.67 6.53 -16.56
N TYR A 139 -4.73 7.71 -17.15
CA TYR A 139 -5.34 8.00 -18.44
C TYR A 139 -4.35 8.70 -19.39
N TYR A 140 -4.50 8.48 -20.68
CA TYR A 140 -3.60 8.97 -21.73
C TYR A 140 -4.34 9.52 -22.94
N CYS A 141 -3.73 10.49 -23.61
CA CYS A 141 -4.20 10.92 -24.93
C CYS A 141 -4.18 9.75 -25.91
N ASP A 142 -3.07 9.02 -25.93
CA ASP A 142 -2.78 7.97 -26.89
C ASP A 142 -1.68 7.02 -26.34
N THR A 143 -1.27 6.07 -27.17
CA THR A 143 -0.22 5.10 -26.84
C THR A 143 1.16 5.75 -26.68
N ALA A 144 1.42 6.87 -27.36
CA ALA A 144 2.70 7.59 -27.25
C ALA A 144 2.84 8.23 -25.86
N CYS A 145 1.78 8.90 -25.40
CA CYS A 145 1.69 9.41 -24.03
C CYS A 145 1.80 8.28 -23.00
N GLN A 146 1.14 7.13 -23.23
CA GLN A 146 1.27 5.99 -22.33
C GLN A 146 2.71 5.50 -22.23
N LYS A 147 3.44 5.38 -23.33
CA LYS A 147 4.86 4.96 -23.33
C LYS A 147 5.75 5.98 -22.61
N MET A 148 5.57 7.26 -22.89
CA MET A 148 6.30 8.34 -22.22
C MET A 148 6.08 8.31 -20.71
N ALA A 149 4.83 8.13 -20.27
CA ALA A 149 4.48 7.94 -18.87
C ALA A 149 5.13 6.70 -18.25
N TRP A 150 5.07 5.58 -18.97
CA TRP A 150 5.58 4.28 -18.54
C TRP A 150 7.07 4.33 -18.19
N GLU A 151 7.87 4.96 -19.05
CA GLU A 151 9.33 5.03 -18.94
C GLU A 151 9.78 6.25 -18.12
N GLY A 152 9.17 7.42 -18.34
CA GLY A 152 9.65 8.71 -17.84
C GLY A 152 8.87 9.30 -16.66
N LYS A 153 7.72 8.74 -16.28
CA LYS A 153 6.87 9.26 -15.19
C LYS A 153 6.54 8.19 -14.14
N ASN A 154 7.47 7.26 -13.91
CA ASN A 154 7.42 6.22 -12.87
C ASN A 154 6.26 5.22 -12.96
N HIS A 155 5.37 5.34 -13.94
CA HIS A 155 4.17 4.52 -14.03
C HIS A 155 4.49 3.02 -14.13
N LYS A 156 5.60 2.60 -14.75
CA LYS A 156 5.97 1.18 -14.76
C LYS A 156 6.08 0.57 -13.36
N LYS A 157 6.67 1.28 -12.40
CA LYS A 157 6.80 0.83 -11.01
C LYS A 157 5.46 0.90 -10.29
N GLU A 158 4.77 2.02 -10.44
CA GLU A 158 3.47 2.26 -9.81
C GLU A 158 2.43 1.25 -10.29
N CYS A 159 2.36 0.96 -11.59
CA CYS A 159 1.41 0.03 -12.18
C CYS A 159 1.50 -1.37 -11.55
N LYS A 160 2.72 -1.84 -11.24
CA LYS A 160 2.94 -3.13 -10.57
C LYS A 160 2.29 -3.17 -9.19
N VAL A 161 2.32 -2.05 -8.46
CA VAL A 161 1.76 -1.94 -7.12
C VAL A 161 0.26 -1.62 -7.17
N LEU A 162 -0.17 -0.70 -8.02
CA LEU A 162 -1.57 -0.30 -8.21
C LEU A 162 -2.46 -1.42 -8.73
N LYS A 163 -1.94 -2.36 -9.51
CA LYS A 163 -2.70 -3.53 -9.96
C LYS A 163 -2.85 -4.60 -8.86
N ASN A 164 -2.10 -4.50 -7.76
CA ASN A 164 -2.17 -5.45 -6.67
C ASN A 164 -3.52 -5.31 -5.92
N PRO A 165 -4.32 -6.37 -5.77
CA PRO A 165 -5.62 -6.31 -5.08
C PRO A 165 -5.53 -5.74 -3.65
N ASN A 166 -4.47 -6.07 -2.90
CA ASN A 166 -4.25 -5.57 -1.55
C ASN A 166 -3.99 -4.07 -1.53
N MET A 167 -3.23 -3.54 -2.50
CA MET A 167 -3.05 -2.09 -2.62
C MET A 167 -4.37 -1.40 -3.01
N ARG A 168 -5.13 -1.99 -3.95
CA ARG A 168 -6.43 -1.44 -4.34
C ARG A 168 -7.42 -1.41 -3.18
N MET A 169 -7.40 -2.43 -2.32
CA MET A 169 -8.16 -2.43 -1.08
C MET A 169 -7.75 -1.23 -0.20
N LEU A 170 -6.44 -1.03 0.03
CA LEU A 170 -5.92 0.08 0.85
C LEU A 170 -6.30 1.46 0.28
N LEU A 171 -6.27 1.65 -1.04
CA LEU A 171 -6.63 2.91 -1.69
C LEU A 171 -8.14 3.21 -1.64
N ASN A 172 -8.98 2.17 -1.53
CA ASN A 172 -10.43 2.29 -1.52
C ASN A 172 -11.03 1.97 -0.14
N LEU A 173 -10.25 2.12 0.94
CA LEU A 173 -10.73 1.87 2.29
C LEU A 173 -11.90 2.81 2.61
N LYS A 174 -13.09 2.23 2.66
CA LYS A 174 -14.28 2.86 3.23
C LYS A 174 -14.37 2.46 4.70
N ALA A 175 -15.11 3.23 5.50
CA ALA A 175 -15.49 2.80 6.84
C ALA A 175 -16.14 1.41 6.75
N ALA A 176 -15.47 0.39 7.27
CA ALA A 176 -15.92 -0.99 7.12
C ALA A 176 -16.53 -1.49 8.44
N THR A 177 -17.60 -2.26 8.31
CA THR A 177 -18.25 -2.96 9.43
C THR A 177 -17.53 -4.27 9.80
N GLN A 178 -16.57 -4.70 8.96
CA GLN A 178 -15.80 -5.93 9.13
C GLN A 178 -14.30 -5.63 9.22
N ALA A 179 -13.54 -6.52 9.87
CA ALA A 179 -12.09 -6.41 9.99
C ALA A 179 -11.41 -6.53 8.62
N LEU A 180 -10.46 -5.64 8.34
CA LEU A 180 -9.69 -5.68 7.09
C LEU A 180 -8.70 -6.84 7.11
N ARG A 181 -8.51 -7.46 5.95
CA ARG A 181 -7.52 -8.51 5.73
C ARG A 181 -6.99 -8.44 4.31
N PHE A 182 -5.68 -8.64 4.15
CA PHE A 182 -5.06 -8.90 2.88
C PHE A 182 -5.40 -10.30 2.38
N THR A 183 -5.40 -10.47 1.06
CA THR A 183 -5.55 -11.76 0.38
C THR A 183 -4.22 -12.19 -0.22
N ASP A 184 -4.06 -13.48 -0.49
CA ASP A 184 -2.87 -13.99 -1.15
C ASP A 184 -2.76 -13.63 -2.64
#